data_AF-A0A7R9QZP5-F1
#
_entry.id   AF-A0A7R9QZP5-F1
#
_cell.length_a   1.000
_cell.length_b   1.000
_cell.length_c   1.000
_cell.angle_alpha   90.00
_cell.angle_beta   90.00
_cell.angle_gamma   90.00
#
_symmetry.space_group_name_H-M   'P 1'
#
loop_
_entity.id
_entity.type
_entity.pdbx_description
1 polymer ?
#
loop_
_entity_poly.entity_id
_entity_poly.type
_entity_poly.pdbx_seq_one_letter_code
_entity_poly.pdbx_strand_id
1 'polypeptide(L)'
;MYELEYFYSEQIKRMEAIGIEALPFNDCLCQMLDLVRPQQTGRISLSDLKRCRLTPIFFDTFFNLEKYLDHEQRDPFASNRDEDGLSMSDWDRFAAEEYELLVAEESAQQNTQNLLDFTGESGFNDYMIASSKYGLRARSAPADEDDYDYADIADDTDDT
;
A
#
# COMPACT_ATOMS: atom_id res chain seq x y z
N MET A 1 27.14 8.21 27.25
CA MET A 1 26.13 8.81 26.34
C MET A 1 25.13 9.60 27.17
N TYR A 2 25.63 10.54 27.99
CA TYR A 2 24.76 11.31 28.89
C TYR A 2 23.97 12.38 28.13
N GLU A 3 24.49 12.79 26.97
CA GLU A 3 23.87 13.77 26.09
C GLU A 3 22.56 13.23 25.48
N LEU A 4 22.55 11.99 25.00
CA LEU A 4 21.37 11.38 24.37
C LEU A 4 20.25 11.12 25.39
N GLU A 5 20.61 10.65 26.58
CA GLU A 5 19.66 10.44 27.68
C GLU A 5 18.99 11.76 28.09
N TYR A 6 19.74 12.85 28.14
CA TYR A 6 19.20 14.17 28.44
C TYR A 6 18.10 14.59 27.44
N PHE A 7 18.37 14.50 26.14
CA PHE A 7 17.38 14.85 25.11
C PHE A 7 16.19 13.89 25.12
N TYR A 8 16.44 12.58 25.25
CA TYR A 8 15.37 11.57 25.26
C TYR A 8 14.46 11.70 26.49
N SER A 9 14.99 12.10 27.64
CA SER A 9 14.18 12.33 28.85
C SER A 9 13.10 13.40 28.64
N GLU A 10 13.39 14.42 27.82
CA GLU A 10 12.41 15.45 27.48
C GLU A 10 11.40 14.94 26.44
N GLN A 11 11.84 14.11 25.49
CA GLN A 11 10.94 13.44 24.54
C GLN A 11 9.93 12.53 25.24
N ILE A 12 10.35 11.75 26.23
CA ILE A 12 9.45 10.90 27.03
C ILE A 12 8.35 11.74 27.67
N LYS A 13 8.69 12.86 28.33
CA LYS A 13 7.67 13.74 28.95
C LYS A 13 6.66 14.27 27.94
N ARG A 14 7.11 14.59 26.72
CA ARG A 14 6.21 15.06 25.65
C ARG A 14 5.30 13.93 25.14
N MET A 15 5.82 12.69 25.03
CA MET A 15 5.02 11.51 24.70
C MET A 15 3.98 11.20 25.78
N GLU A 16 4.37 11.27 27.05
CA GLU A 16 3.46 11.11 28.19
C GLU A 16 2.33 12.14 28.18
N ALA A 17 2.64 13.40 27.80
CA ALA A 17 1.64 14.47 27.73
C ALA A 17 0.54 14.23 26.68
N ILE A 18 0.82 13.43 25.65
CA ILE A 18 -0.15 13.01 24.61
C ILE A 18 -0.67 11.58 24.83
N GLY A 19 -0.32 10.95 25.95
CA GLY A 19 -0.79 9.61 26.32
C GLY A 19 -0.13 8.46 25.55
N ILE A 20 1.06 8.69 24.97
CA ILE A 20 1.85 7.67 24.29
C ILE A 20 2.85 7.08 25.28
N GLU A 21 2.87 5.75 25.38
CA GLU A 21 3.88 5.03 26.16
C GLU A 21 5.22 5.03 25.40
N ALA A 22 6.23 5.67 25.98
CA ALA A 22 7.54 5.77 25.36
C ALA A 22 8.38 4.51 25.60
N LEU A 23 9.14 4.11 24.59
CA LEU A 23 10.12 3.03 24.70
C LEU A 23 11.22 3.39 25.74
N PRO A 24 11.66 2.45 26.60
CA PRO A 24 12.77 2.69 27.52
C PRO A 24 14.05 3.16 26.79
N PHE A 25 14.82 4.04 27.43
CA PHE A 25 16.04 4.60 26.81
C PHE A 25 17.04 3.54 26.37
N ASN A 26 17.18 2.43 27.12
CA ASN A 26 18.13 1.38 26.77
C ASN A 26 17.78 0.73 25.42
N ASP A 27 16.49 0.44 25.20
CA ASP A 27 16.00 -0.17 23.97
C ASP A 27 16.08 0.80 22.80
N CYS A 28 15.68 2.07 23.01
CA CYS A 28 15.83 3.14 22.04
C CYS A 28 17.31 3.32 21.64
N LEU A 29 18.22 3.31 22.61
CA LEU A 29 19.64 3.43 22.35
C LEU A 29 20.18 2.26 21.54
N CYS A 30 19.76 1.02 21.83
CA CYS A 30 20.10 -0.14 21.02
C CYS A 30 19.64 0.04 19.56
N GLN A 31 18.40 0.44 19.33
CA GLN A 31 17.88 0.72 17.99
C GLN A 31 18.68 1.81 17.27
N MET A 32 19.03 2.88 17.96
CA MET A 32 19.83 3.97 17.38
C MET A 32 21.26 3.53 17.07
N LEU A 33 21.84 2.62 17.86
CA LEU A 33 23.15 2.06 17.59
C LEU A 33 23.13 1.11 16.39
N ASP A 34 22.08 0.32 16.23
CA ASP A 34 21.88 -0.54 15.05
C ASP A 34 21.63 0.28 13.78
N LEU A 35 20.96 1.41 13.90
CA LEU A 35 20.73 2.36 12.80
C LEU A 35 22.04 3.06 12.38
N VAL A 36 22.81 3.57 13.34
CA VAL A 36 24.02 4.37 13.06
C VAL A 36 25.24 3.51 12.74
N ARG A 37 25.34 2.31 13.35
CA ARG A 37 26.49 1.40 13.30
C ARG A 37 27.83 2.12 13.45
N PRO A 38 28.08 2.76 14.61
CA PRO A 38 29.27 3.57 14.81
C PRO A 38 30.56 2.74 14.70
N GLN A 39 31.63 3.35 14.20
CA GLN A 39 32.94 2.69 14.12
C GLN A 39 33.54 2.32 15.47
N GLN A 40 33.23 3.10 16.52
CA GLN A 40 33.67 2.83 17.89
C GLN A 40 32.46 2.53 18.77
N THR A 41 32.48 1.40 19.45
CA THR A 41 31.40 1.00 20.36
C THR A 41 31.16 2.05 21.44
N GLY A 42 29.90 2.43 21.63
CA GLY A 42 29.51 3.39 22.66
C GLY A 42 29.85 4.85 22.35
N ARG A 43 30.30 5.17 21.13
CA ARG A 43 30.55 6.54 20.68
C ARG A 43 30.00 6.78 19.28
N ILE A 44 29.08 7.74 19.16
CA ILE A 44 28.55 8.17 17.86
C ILE A 44 29.30 9.43 17.44
N SER A 45 30.00 9.37 16.31
CA SER A 45 30.69 10.52 15.73
C SER A 45 29.87 11.16 14.60
N LEU A 46 30.18 12.41 14.25
CA LEU A 46 29.59 13.06 13.07
C LEU A 46 29.85 12.26 11.79
N SER A 47 31.00 11.60 11.69
CA SER A 47 31.34 10.75 10.54
C SER A 47 30.43 9.53 10.44
N ASP A 48 30.01 8.96 11.56
CA ASP A 48 29.06 7.84 11.59
C ASP A 48 27.68 8.29 11.13
N LEU A 49 27.20 9.41 11.66
CA LEU A 49 25.92 10.00 11.26
C LEU A 49 25.88 10.32 9.76
N LYS A 50 26.96 10.89 9.20
CA LYS A 50 27.05 11.16 7.75
C LYS A 50 27.04 9.89 6.88
N ARG A 51 27.49 8.76 7.42
CA ARG A 51 27.59 7.49 6.69
C ARG A 51 26.30 6.68 6.75
N CYS A 52 25.53 6.73 7.84
CA CYS A 52 24.35 5.88 8.02
C CYS A 52 23.18 6.22 7.08
N ARG A 53 23.17 7.40 6.43
CA ARG A 53 22.09 7.94 5.57
C ARG A 53 20.72 8.10 6.23
N LEU A 54 20.52 7.54 7.42
CA LEU A 54 19.32 7.63 8.26
C LEU A 54 19.46 8.69 9.37
N THR A 55 20.35 9.67 9.18
CA THR A 55 20.58 10.77 10.12
C THR A 55 19.29 11.53 10.51
N PRO A 56 18.34 11.80 9.58
CA PRO A 56 17.10 12.48 9.94
C PRO A 56 16.30 11.71 10.99
N ILE A 57 16.16 10.38 10.82
CA ILE A 57 15.46 9.51 11.78
C ILE A 57 16.14 9.59 13.15
N PHE A 58 17.47 9.47 13.19
CA PHE A 58 18.23 9.59 14.44
C PHE A 58 17.93 10.89 15.18
N PHE A 59 17.93 12.03 14.47
CA PHE A 59 17.68 13.32 15.09
C PHE A 59 16.22 13.49 15.53
N ASP A 60 15.28 13.02 14.72
CA ASP A 60 13.88 13.15 15.04
C ASP A 60 13.52 12.35 16.31
N THR A 61 14.11 11.16 16.49
CA THR A 61 13.97 10.35 17.71
C THR A 61 14.34 11.10 19.00
N PHE A 62 15.39 11.93 18.99
CA PHE A 62 15.87 12.57 20.22
C PHE A 62 15.25 13.93 20.54
N PHE A 63 14.73 14.67 19.57
CA PHE A 63 14.23 16.03 19.87
C PHE A 63 13.08 16.56 19.01
N ASN A 64 12.60 15.80 18.02
CA ASN A 64 11.51 16.23 17.15
C ASN A 64 10.36 15.21 17.20
N LEU A 65 9.51 15.36 18.22
CA LEU A 65 8.39 14.44 18.45
C LEU A 65 7.43 14.32 17.28
N GLU A 66 7.10 15.43 16.62
CA GLU A 66 6.16 15.44 15.51
C GLU A 66 6.62 14.49 14.40
N LYS A 67 7.86 14.67 13.92
CA LYS A 67 8.43 13.81 12.88
C LYS A 67 8.77 12.40 13.35
N TYR A 68 9.09 12.23 14.63
CA TYR A 68 9.30 10.90 15.20
C TYR A 68 8.03 10.05 15.07
N LEU A 69 6.86 10.61 15.40
CA LEU A 69 5.59 9.92 15.29
C LEU A 69 5.24 9.58 13.84
N ASP A 70 5.53 10.49 12.90
CA ASP A 70 5.37 10.22 11.47
C ASP A 70 6.21 9.03 11.00
N HIS A 71 7.46 8.93 11.49
CA HIS A 71 8.36 7.83 11.14
C HIS A 71 7.95 6.50 11.78
N GLU A 72 7.46 6.49 13.02
CA GLU A 72 6.96 5.27 13.66
C GLU A 72 5.68 4.73 13.01
N GLN A 73 4.81 5.62 12.54
CA GLN A 73 3.57 5.24 11.87
C GLN A 73 3.80 4.88 10.38
N ARG A 74 4.97 5.21 9.83
CA ARG A 74 5.29 4.91 8.43
C ARG A 74 5.56 3.42 8.28
N ASP A 75 4.77 2.78 7.43
CA ASP A 75 4.91 1.36 7.09
C ASP A 75 6.36 1.07 6.61
N PRO A 76 7.06 0.07 7.18
CA PRO A 76 8.39 -0.35 6.74
C PRO A 76 8.49 -0.65 5.24
N PHE A 77 7.38 -1.01 4.59
CA PHE A 77 7.28 -1.27 3.16
C PHE A 77 6.95 -0.02 2.32
N ALA A 78 6.56 1.10 2.93
CA ALA A 78 6.30 2.34 2.21
C ALA A 78 7.60 3.03 1.77
N SER A 79 8.66 2.98 2.56
CA SER A 79 9.94 3.61 2.24
C SER A 79 10.69 2.91 1.10
N ASN A 80 10.55 1.58 0.97
CA ASN A 80 11.12 0.83 -0.17
C ASN A 80 10.41 1.12 -1.50
N ARG A 81 9.21 1.69 -1.49
CA ARG A 81 8.50 2.11 -2.70
C ARG A 81 9.03 3.43 -3.28
N ASP A 82 9.73 4.21 -2.46
CA ASP A 82 10.27 5.51 -2.84
C ASP A 82 11.76 5.42 -3.30
N GLU A 83 12.53 4.43 -2.81
CA GLU A 83 13.97 4.32 -3.10
C GLU A 83 14.30 3.39 -4.29
N ASP A 84 13.49 2.36 -4.57
CA ASP A 84 13.71 1.39 -5.66
C ASP A 84 12.75 1.56 -6.84
N GLY A 85 12.83 2.70 -7.54
CA GLY A 85 12.77 2.81 -9.00
C GLY A 85 11.68 2.13 -9.87
N LEU A 86 10.61 1.54 -9.34
CA LEU A 86 9.45 1.01 -10.10
C LEU A 86 8.15 1.07 -9.29
N SER A 87 7.95 2.09 -8.45
CA SER A 87 6.59 2.45 -8.04
C SER A 87 5.88 3.01 -9.29
N MET A 88 4.78 2.38 -9.70
CA MET A 88 3.88 2.94 -10.70
C MET A 88 3.70 4.42 -10.38
N SER A 89 4.07 5.28 -11.32
CA SER A 89 3.97 6.72 -11.17
C SER A 89 2.54 7.06 -10.74
N ASP A 90 2.33 8.18 -10.06
CA ASP A 90 0.97 8.65 -9.78
C ASP A 90 0.12 8.73 -11.06
N TRP A 91 0.76 8.94 -12.22
CA TRP A 91 0.16 8.81 -13.55
C TRP A 91 -0.23 7.39 -13.93
N ASP A 92 0.60 6.40 -13.62
CA ASP A 92 0.32 5.00 -13.89
C ASP A 92 -0.82 4.49 -12.98
N ARG A 93 -0.86 4.93 -11.71
CA ARG A 93 -1.99 4.66 -10.81
C ARG A 93 -3.27 5.31 -11.33
N PHE A 94 -3.22 6.60 -11.68
CA PHE A 94 -4.38 7.30 -12.23
C PHE A 94 -4.86 6.66 -13.54
N ALA A 95 -3.95 6.29 -14.44
CA ALA A 95 -4.29 5.62 -15.69
C ALA A 95 -4.92 4.24 -15.45
N ALA A 96 -4.41 3.48 -14.48
CA ALA A 96 -5.01 2.19 -14.11
C ALA A 96 -6.42 2.34 -13.52
N GLU A 97 -6.63 3.32 -12.63
CA GLU A 97 -7.94 3.59 -12.03
C GLU A 97 -8.97 4.06 -13.07
N GLU A 98 -8.60 4.99 -13.95
CA GLU A 98 -9.49 5.46 -15.03
C GLU A 98 -9.77 4.35 -16.05
N TYR A 99 -8.79 3.50 -16.35
CA TYR A 99 -8.98 2.35 -17.22
C TYR A 99 -9.95 1.34 -16.60
N GLU A 100 -9.82 1.02 -15.32
CA GLU A 100 -10.74 0.12 -14.61
C GLU A 100 -12.18 0.67 -14.59
N LEU A 101 -12.33 1.98 -14.40
CA LEU A 101 -13.62 2.68 -14.49
C LEU A 101 -14.26 2.56 -15.88
N LEU A 102 -13.49 2.80 -16.94
CA LEU A 102 -13.96 2.67 -18.32
C LEU A 102 -14.33 1.22 -18.68
N VAL A 103 -13.55 0.24 -18.24
CA VAL A 103 -13.84 -1.20 -18.42
C VAL A 103 -15.11 -1.60 -17.68
N ALA A 104 -15.32 -1.09 -16.45
CA ALA A 104 -16.55 -1.32 -15.70
C ALA A 104 -17.78 -0.71 -16.40
N GLU A 105 -17.63 0.46 -17.05
CA GLU A 105 -18.71 1.07 -17.82
C GLU A 105 -19.01 0.29 -19.12
N GLU A 106 -17.98 -0.14 -19.85
CA GLU A 106 -18.15 -0.92 -21.09
C GLU A 106 -18.79 -2.28 -20.81
N SER A 107 -18.39 -2.96 -19.73
CA SER A 107 -19.02 -4.22 -19.31
C SER A 107 -20.48 -4.03 -18.87
N ALA A 108 -20.84 -2.93 -18.21
CA ALA A 108 -22.23 -2.61 -17.89
C ALA A 108 -23.06 -2.32 -19.16
N GLN A 109 -22.47 -1.63 -20.13
CA GLN A 109 -23.11 -1.34 -21.42
C GLN A 109 -23.27 -2.60 -22.27
N GLN A 110 -22.25 -3.47 -22.34
CA GLN A 110 -22.35 -4.78 -23.01
C GLN A 110 -23.39 -5.68 -22.35
N ASN A 111 -23.45 -5.72 -21.01
CA ASN A 111 -24.47 -6.51 -20.32
C ASN A 111 -25.89 -5.98 -20.61
N THR A 112 -26.03 -4.65 -20.69
CA THR A 112 -27.29 -4.00 -21.08
C THR A 112 -27.65 -4.32 -22.54
N GLN A 113 -26.68 -4.29 -23.46
CA GLN A 113 -26.89 -4.65 -24.86
C GLN A 113 -27.19 -6.14 -25.04
N ASN A 114 -26.50 -7.03 -24.35
CA ASN A 114 -26.80 -8.46 -24.37
C ASN A 114 -28.21 -8.74 -23.83
N LEU A 115 -28.63 -8.03 -22.78
CA LEU A 115 -30.00 -8.15 -22.26
C LEU A 115 -31.04 -7.64 -23.27
N LEU A 116 -30.74 -6.58 -24.02
CA LEU A 116 -31.56 -6.06 -25.12
C LEU A 116 -31.63 -7.06 -26.30
N ASP A 117 -30.53 -7.70 -26.64
CA ASP A 117 -30.46 -8.67 -27.75
C ASP A 117 -31.20 -9.98 -27.42
N PHE A 118 -31.18 -10.40 -26.14
CA PHE A 118 -31.86 -11.62 -25.69
C PHE A 118 -33.36 -11.44 -25.44
N THR A 119 -33.79 -10.24 -25.01
CA THR A 119 -35.20 -9.99 -24.61
C THR A 119 -35.98 -9.14 -25.62
N GLY A 120 -35.29 -8.52 -26.59
CA GLY A 120 -35.84 -7.52 -27.51
C GLY A 120 -36.22 -6.21 -26.79
N GLU A 121 -36.35 -5.10 -27.52
CA GLU A 121 -36.65 -3.77 -26.94
C GLU A 121 -37.93 -3.75 -26.07
N SER A 122 -38.93 -4.57 -26.42
CA SER A 122 -40.16 -4.69 -25.64
C SER A 122 -39.98 -5.47 -24.34
N GLY A 123 -39.14 -6.52 -24.34
CA GLY A 123 -38.87 -7.33 -23.15
C GLY A 123 -37.94 -6.61 -22.16
N PHE A 124 -36.99 -5.82 -22.66
CA PHE A 124 -36.09 -5.00 -21.85
C PHE A 124 -36.83 -3.91 -21.07
N ASN A 125 -37.75 -3.19 -21.73
CA ASN A 125 -38.56 -2.17 -21.06
C ASN A 125 -39.46 -2.77 -19.97
N ASP A 126 -40.03 -3.95 -20.21
CA ASP A 126 -40.84 -4.65 -19.20
C ASP A 126 -39.99 -5.13 -18.01
N TYR A 127 -38.77 -5.62 -18.27
CA TYR A 127 -37.81 -6.03 -17.23
C TYR A 127 -37.32 -4.85 -16.37
N MET A 128 -37.01 -3.70 -16.97
CA MET A 128 -36.63 -2.48 -16.24
C MET A 128 -37.79 -1.95 -15.40
N ILE A 129 -39.02 -1.93 -15.94
CA ILE A 129 -40.22 -1.53 -15.20
C ILE A 129 -40.51 -2.49 -14.04
N ALA A 130 -40.36 -3.80 -14.24
CA ALA A 130 -40.54 -4.80 -13.19
C ALA A 130 -39.47 -4.65 -12.09
N SER A 131 -38.20 -4.50 -12.45
CA SER A 131 -37.09 -4.30 -11.50
C SER A 131 -37.30 -3.07 -10.62
N SER A 132 -37.75 -1.94 -11.21
CA SER A 132 -38.09 -0.73 -10.45
C SER A 132 -39.36 -0.87 -9.61
N LYS A 133 -40.39 -1.61 -10.06
CA LYS A 133 -41.63 -1.80 -9.31
C LYS A 133 -41.48 -2.75 -8.12
N TYR A 134 -40.64 -3.78 -8.24
CA TYR A 134 -40.49 -4.81 -7.22
C TYR A 134 -39.24 -4.66 -6.36
N GLY A 135 -38.34 -3.71 -6.66
CA GLY A 135 -37.17 -3.42 -5.83
C GLY A 135 -36.17 -4.58 -5.73
N LEU A 136 -36.20 -5.53 -6.67
CA LEU A 136 -35.17 -6.57 -6.75
C LEU A 136 -33.92 -5.97 -7.39
N ARG A 137 -32.92 -5.62 -6.57
CA ARG A 137 -31.56 -5.40 -7.04
C ARG A 137 -31.11 -6.67 -7.75
N ALA A 138 -30.65 -6.55 -9.00
CA ALA A 138 -30.09 -7.68 -9.75
C ALA A 138 -29.08 -8.41 -8.84
N ARG A 139 -29.39 -9.66 -8.51
CA ARG A 139 -28.52 -10.51 -7.70
C ARG A 139 -27.26 -10.74 -8.53
N SER A 140 -26.09 -10.45 -7.96
CA SER A 140 -24.82 -10.86 -8.56
C SER A 140 -24.90 -12.37 -8.86
N ALA A 141 -24.74 -12.75 -10.12
CA ALA A 141 -24.61 -14.16 -10.49
C ALA A 141 -23.29 -14.69 -9.87
N PRO A 142 -23.27 -15.95 -9.41
CA PRO A 142 -22.05 -16.53 -8.86
C PRO A 142 -21.01 -16.67 -9.98
N ALA A 143 -19.74 -16.59 -9.60
CA ALA A 143 -18.62 -16.85 -10.49
C ALA A 143 -18.74 -18.29 -11.01
N ASP A 144 -19.03 -18.46 -12.30
CA ASP A 144 -18.82 -19.73 -12.99
C ASP A 144 -17.34 -19.77 -13.41
N GLU A 145 -16.60 -20.68 -12.76
CA GLU A 145 -15.26 -21.11 -13.12
C GLU A 145 -15.32 -21.79 -14.50
N ASP A 146 -14.94 -21.08 -15.56
CA ASP A 146 -14.69 -21.72 -16.86
C ASP A 146 -13.19 -21.96 -17.04
N ASP A 147 -12.89 -23.25 -16.99
CA ASP A 147 -11.65 -23.98 -17.20
C ASP A 147 -11.01 -23.62 -18.57
N TYR A 148 -9.90 -22.86 -18.55
CA TYR A 148 -9.10 -22.60 -19.75
C TYR A 148 -8.09 -23.73 -19.96
N ASP A 149 -8.50 -24.83 -20.60
CA ASP A 149 -7.54 -25.79 -21.12
C ASP A 149 -7.01 -25.28 -22.47
N TYR A 150 -5.78 -24.78 -22.43
CA TYR A 150 -5.04 -24.19 -23.55
C TYR A 150 -4.73 -25.25 -24.60
N ALA A 151 -5.61 -25.42 -25.58
CA ALA A 151 -5.27 -26.15 -26.79
C ALA A 151 -4.41 -25.24 -27.68
N ASP A 152 -3.09 -25.38 -27.60
CA ASP A 152 -2.21 -25.36 -28.76
C ASP A 152 -0.80 -25.82 -28.40
N ILE A 153 -0.30 -26.81 -29.12
CA ILE A 153 0.97 -26.76 -29.86
C ILE A 153 1.00 -28.00 -30.74
N ALA A 154 0.87 -27.77 -32.04
CA ALA A 154 1.36 -28.69 -33.05
C ALA A 154 2.86 -28.86 -32.86
N ASP A 155 3.31 -30.09 -32.64
CA ASP A 155 4.69 -30.49 -32.87
C ASP A 155 4.69 -31.64 -33.86
N ASP A 156 5.05 -31.29 -35.10
CA ASP A 156 5.47 -32.22 -36.14
C ASP A 156 6.74 -32.93 -35.63
N THR A 157 6.64 -34.21 -35.27
CA THR A 157 7.79 -35.11 -35.31
C THR A 157 7.38 -36.47 -35.88
N ASP A 158 7.74 -36.61 -37.16
CA ASP A 158 8.21 -37.82 -37.85
C ASP A 158 8.76 -38.90 -36.91
N ASP A 159 8.20 -40.12 -36.92
CA ASP A 159 8.98 -41.37 -37.13
C ASP A 159 8.09 -42.63 -37.24
N THR A 160 8.44 -43.47 -38.23
CA THR A 160 8.13 -44.90 -38.47
C THR A 160 6.73 -45.39 -38.85
#